data_AF-A0AA96VS60-F1
#
_entry.id   AF-A0AA96VS60-F1
#
_cell.length_a   1.000
_cell.length_b   1.000
_cell.length_c   1.000
_cell.angle_alpha   90.00
_cell.angle_beta   90.00
_cell.angle_gamma   90.00
#
_symmetry.space_group_name_H-M   'P 1'
#
loop_
_entity.id
_entity.type
_entity.pdbx_description
1 polymer ?
#
loop_
_entity_poly.entity_id
_entity_poly.type
_entity_poly.pdbx_seq_one_letter_code
_entity_poly.pdbx_strand_id
1 'polypeptide(L)'
;MGETTLGKAIICLFMMAVAYWLYKIEKEESKQRAQRRQEEKALLDYVMFLTTTRVKFERHLWTILDKVASYKIQSVIITDEKEIPQCVLLPYAEYKILQECYDKEEAKELAPFD
;
A
#
# COMPACT_ATOMS: atom_id res chain seq x y z
N MET A 1 -42.92 -29.23 -41.83
CA MET A 1 -41.59 -29.37 -41.20
C MET A 1 -40.86 -28.01 -41.18
N GLY A 2 -41.44 -26.95 -40.58
CA GLY A 2 -40.85 -25.59 -40.60
C GLY A 2 -40.83 -24.87 -39.26
N GLU A 3 -41.64 -25.30 -38.29
CA GLU A 3 -41.79 -24.59 -37.01
C GLU A 3 -40.75 -25.02 -35.96
N THR A 4 -40.24 -26.26 -36.05
CA THR A 4 -39.25 -26.80 -35.09
C THR A 4 -37.83 -26.28 -35.33
N THR A 5 -37.51 -25.80 -36.52
CA THR A 5 -36.20 -25.22 -36.88
C THR A 5 -36.07 -23.76 -36.45
N LEU A 6 -37.14 -22.96 -36.61
CA LEU A 6 -37.18 -21.56 -36.18
C LEU A 6 -37.12 -21.44 -34.65
N GLY A 7 -37.89 -22.25 -33.91
CA GLY A 7 -37.84 -22.25 -32.45
C GLY A 7 -36.46 -22.63 -31.88
N LYS A 8 -35.78 -23.60 -32.51
CA LYS A 8 -34.41 -23.99 -32.13
C LYS A 8 -33.39 -22.88 -32.42
N ALA A 9 -33.53 -22.18 -33.55
CA ALA A 9 -32.65 -21.06 -33.90
C ALA A 9 -32.74 -19.89 -32.90
N ILE A 10 -33.96 -19.57 -32.45
CA ILE A 10 -34.20 -18.52 -31.44
C ILE A 10 -33.57 -18.89 -30.09
N ILE A 11 -33.71 -20.14 -29.66
CA ILE A 11 -33.11 -20.63 -28.41
C ILE A 11 -31.57 -20.60 -28.50
N CYS A 12 -30.98 -20.99 -29.63
CA CYS A 12 -29.53 -20.91 -29.83
C CYS A 12 -29.03 -19.45 -29.80
N LEU A 13 -29.74 -18.52 -30.44
CA LEU A 13 -29.40 -17.09 -30.39
C LEU A 13 -29.48 -16.53 -28.96
N PHE A 14 -30.50 -16.92 -28.21
CA PHE A 14 -30.66 -16.50 -26.82
C PHE A 14 -29.54 -17.06 -25.93
N MET A 15 -29.18 -18.33 -26.09
CA MET A 15 -28.06 -18.96 -25.37
C MET A 15 -26.72 -18.28 -25.67
N MET A 16 -26.46 -17.91 -26.93
CA MET A 16 -25.25 -17.16 -27.29
C MET A 16 -25.24 -15.76 -26.68
N ALA A 17 -26.38 -15.08 -26.63
CA ALA A 17 -26.49 -13.77 -25.99
C ALA A 17 -26.22 -13.86 -24.49
N VAL A 18 -26.80 -14.84 -23.79
CA VAL A 18 -26.57 -15.06 -22.36
C VAL A 18 -25.10 -15.40 -22.06
N ALA A 19 -24.48 -16.27 -22.87
CA ALA A 19 -23.08 -16.62 -22.74
C ALA A 19 -22.17 -15.39 -22.94
N TYR A 20 -22.49 -14.53 -23.91
CA TYR A 20 -21.76 -13.27 -24.14
C TYR A 20 -21.91 -12.30 -22.97
N TRP A 21 -23.11 -12.18 -22.39
CA TRP A 21 -23.37 -11.35 -21.21
C TRP A 21 -22.59 -11.84 -19.99
N LEU A 22 -22.59 -13.14 -19.71
CA LEU A 22 -21.81 -13.74 -18.63
C LEU A 22 -20.30 -13.50 -18.82
N TYR A 23 -19.78 -13.72 -20.03
CA TYR A 23 -18.39 -13.46 -20.36
C TYR A 23 -18.00 -11.99 -20.15
N LYS A 24 -18.89 -11.06 -20.52
CA LYS A 24 -18.66 -9.63 -20.34
C LYS A 24 -18.59 -9.25 -18.86
N ILE A 25 -19.48 -9.81 -18.03
CA ILE A 25 -19.50 -9.58 -16.57
C ILE A 25 -18.21 -10.10 -15.92
N GLU A 26 -17.77 -11.32 -16.24
CA GLU A 26 -16.50 -11.85 -15.72
C GLU A 26 -15.28 -11.01 -16.14
N LYS A 27 -15.30 -10.49 -17.37
CA LYS A 27 -14.23 -9.62 -17.88
C LYS A 27 -14.21 -8.25 -17.18
N GLU A 28 -15.36 -7.70 -16.83
CA GLU A 28 -15.45 -6.46 -16.05
C GLU A 28 -15.05 -6.69 -14.58
N GLU A 29 -15.49 -7.78 -13.96
CA GLU A 29 -15.07 -8.14 -12.61
C GLU A 29 -13.57 -8.42 -12.49
N SER A 30 -12.98 -9.12 -13.46
CA SER A 30 -11.53 -9.39 -13.46
C SER A 30 -10.71 -8.11 -13.61
N LYS A 31 -11.17 -7.16 -14.42
CA LYS A 31 -10.57 -5.81 -14.52
C LYS A 31 -10.69 -5.04 -13.21
N GLN A 32 -11.87 -5.03 -12.58
CA GLN A 32 -12.07 -4.37 -11.28
C GLN A 32 -11.28 -5.03 -10.15
N ARG A 33 -11.09 -6.36 -10.18
CA ARG A 33 -10.23 -7.08 -9.23
C ARG A 33 -8.75 -6.75 -9.47
N ALA A 34 -8.32 -6.60 -10.71
CA ALA A 34 -6.96 -6.19 -11.05
C ALA A 34 -6.68 -4.73 -10.61
N GLN A 35 -7.64 -3.83 -10.83
CA GLN A 35 -7.57 -2.44 -10.34
C GLN A 35 -7.56 -2.38 -8.82
N ARG A 36 -8.46 -3.10 -8.11
CA ARG A 36 -8.41 -3.17 -6.64
C ARG A 36 -7.09 -3.71 -6.11
N ARG A 37 -6.47 -4.71 -6.76
CA ARG A 37 -5.13 -5.17 -6.37
C ARG A 37 -4.03 -4.15 -6.65
N GLN A 38 -4.17 -3.34 -7.70
CA GLN A 38 -3.23 -2.25 -7.97
C GLN A 38 -3.41 -1.09 -6.99
N GLU A 39 -4.64 -0.75 -6.63
CA GLU A 39 -4.97 0.24 -5.60
C GLU A 39 -4.55 -0.25 -4.21
N GLU A 40 -4.77 -1.51 -3.85
CA GLU A 40 -4.25 -2.13 -2.63
C GLU A 40 -2.72 -2.13 -2.61
N LYS A 41 -2.06 -2.43 -3.73
CA LYS A 41 -0.60 -2.31 -3.85
C LYS A 41 -0.13 -0.86 -3.74
N ALA A 42 -0.82 0.10 -4.32
CA ALA A 42 -0.48 1.53 -4.23
C ALA A 42 -0.71 2.07 -2.81
N LEU A 43 -1.77 1.61 -2.13
CA LEU A 43 -2.03 1.89 -0.72
C LEU A 43 -0.99 1.22 0.19
N LEU A 44 -0.52 0.02 -0.14
CA LEU A 44 0.57 -0.67 0.56
C LEU A 44 1.95 -0.04 0.29
N ASP A 45 2.22 0.45 -0.93
CA ASP A 45 3.38 1.31 -1.22
C ASP A 45 3.32 2.62 -0.43
N TYR A 46 2.11 3.05 -0.03
CA TYR A 46 1.87 4.16 0.89
C TYR A 46 2.06 3.80 2.37
N VAL A 47 2.16 2.51 2.73
CA VAL A 47 2.52 2.08 4.09
C VAL A 47 4.04 2.16 4.23
N MET A 48 4.56 3.38 4.25
CA MET A 48 5.99 3.70 4.38
C MET A 48 6.52 3.57 5.82
N PHE A 49 5.74 2.95 6.72
CA PHE A 49 6.02 2.83 8.14
C PHE A 49 6.11 1.35 8.53
N LEU A 50 7.28 0.92 8.98
CA LEU A 50 7.50 -0.44 9.47
C LEU A 50 7.55 -0.43 11.00
N THR A 51 6.59 -1.07 11.65
CA THR A 51 6.69 -1.34 13.09
C THR A 51 7.25 -2.74 13.30
N THR A 52 8.32 -2.87 14.08
CA THR A 52 8.96 -4.16 14.34
C THR A 52 9.51 -4.23 15.76
N THR A 53 9.51 -5.43 16.35
CA THR A 53 10.19 -5.66 17.62
C THR A 53 11.71 -5.59 17.44
N ARG A 54 12.42 -5.25 18.51
CA ARG A 54 13.90 -5.22 18.52
C ARG A 54 14.54 -6.50 17.98
N VAL A 55 14.05 -7.67 18.39
CA VAL A 55 14.58 -8.97 17.95
C VAL A 55 14.44 -9.17 16.43
N LYS A 56 13.29 -8.78 15.87
CA LYS A 56 13.05 -8.86 14.42
C LYS A 56 13.87 -7.82 13.65
N PHE A 57 14.02 -6.62 14.22
CA PHE A 57 14.86 -5.57 13.64
C PHE A 57 16.32 -6.03 13.52
N GLU A 58 16.91 -6.54 14.59
CA GLU A 58 18.30 -7.01 14.61
C GLU A 58 18.53 -8.16 13.61
N ARG A 59 17.57 -9.08 13.50
CA ARG A 59 17.63 -10.19 12.53
C ARG A 59 17.62 -9.71 11.06
N HIS A 60 16.93 -8.61 10.76
CA HIS A 60 16.74 -8.11 9.40
C HIS A 60 17.45 -6.78 9.14
N LEU A 61 18.42 -6.42 10.00
CA LEU A 61 19.06 -5.10 10.05
C LEU A 61 19.49 -4.60 8.67
N TRP A 62 20.29 -5.38 7.94
CA TRP A 62 20.82 -5.00 6.64
C TRP A 62 19.73 -4.68 5.60
N THR A 63 18.70 -5.52 5.53
CA THR A 63 17.58 -5.30 4.60
C THR A 63 16.77 -4.08 4.98
N ILE A 64 16.59 -3.83 6.27
CA ILE A 64 15.85 -2.67 6.76
C ILE A 64 16.64 -1.39 6.47
N LEU A 65 17.95 -1.37 6.76
CA LEU A 65 18.82 -0.24 6.46
C LEU A 65 18.85 0.08 4.96
N ASP A 66 18.97 -0.92 4.09
CA ASP A 66 18.93 -0.74 2.63
C ASP A 66 17.58 -0.15 2.15
N LYS A 67 16.46 -0.62 2.73
CA LYS A 67 15.13 -0.08 2.43
C LYS A 67 14.91 1.35 2.93
N VAL A 68 15.45 1.69 4.10
CA VAL A 68 15.39 3.06 4.65
C VAL A 68 16.29 3.99 3.83
N ALA A 69 17.51 3.55 3.50
CA ALA A 69 18.43 4.33 2.66
C ALA A 69 17.91 4.54 1.23
N SER A 70 17.16 3.58 0.69
CA SER A 70 16.52 3.69 -0.63
C SER A 70 15.17 4.39 -0.62
N TYR A 71 14.75 4.98 0.52
CA TYR A 71 13.46 5.66 0.72
C TYR A 71 12.23 4.79 0.40
N LYS A 72 12.40 3.47 0.31
CA LYS A 72 11.29 2.51 0.18
C LYS A 72 10.55 2.32 1.52
N ILE A 73 11.18 2.70 2.62
CA ILE A 73 10.59 2.81 3.95
C ILE A 73 10.97 4.18 4.49
N GLN A 74 10.00 5.02 4.83
CA GLN A 74 10.25 6.34 5.40
C GLN A 74 10.64 6.27 6.87
N SER A 75 10.04 5.35 7.63
CA SER A 75 10.44 5.18 9.01
C SER A 75 10.22 3.78 9.53
N VAL A 76 11.06 3.39 10.49
CA VAL A 76 10.94 2.12 11.19
C VAL A 76 10.78 2.41 12.67
N ILE A 77 9.65 2.03 13.22
CA ILE A 77 9.38 2.10 14.65
C ILE A 77 9.80 0.79 15.27
N ILE A 78 10.78 0.86 16.17
CA ILE A 78 11.28 -0.30 16.89
C ILE A 78 10.59 -0.33 18.25
N THR A 79 9.89 -1.44 18.51
CA THR A 79 9.14 -1.66 19.74
C THR A 79 9.80 -2.70 20.64
N ASP A 80 9.43 -2.67 21.92
CA ASP A 80 9.72 -3.75 22.87
C ASP A 80 8.76 -4.95 22.71
N GLU A 81 8.91 -5.95 23.57
CA GLU A 81 8.04 -7.14 23.58
C GLU A 81 6.57 -6.85 23.92
N LYS A 82 6.30 -5.68 24.52
CA LYS A 82 4.95 -5.21 24.87
C LYS A 82 4.40 -4.26 23.80
N GLU A 83 5.04 -4.21 22.64
CA GLU A 83 4.68 -3.35 21.50
C GLU A 83 4.78 -1.84 21.80
N ILE A 84 5.51 -1.47 22.85
CA ILE A 84 5.72 -0.06 23.21
C ILE A 84 6.85 0.51 22.34
N PRO A 85 6.64 1.63 21.62
CA PRO A 85 7.67 2.28 20.82
C PRO A 85 8.86 2.71 21.67
N GLN A 86 10.08 2.32 21.27
CA GLN A 86 11.30 2.70 21.98
C GLN A 86 12.22 3.58 21.15
N CYS A 87 12.30 3.33 19.83
CA CYS A 87 13.08 4.16 18.94
C CYS A 87 12.50 4.19 17.53
N VAL A 88 12.88 5.21 16.78
CA VAL A 88 12.49 5.40 15.38
C VAL A 88 13.75 5.54 14.55
N LEU A 89 13.85 4.75 13.49
CA LEU A 89 14.89 4.87 12.48
C LEU A 89 14.33 5.66 11.30
N LEU A 90 15.07 6.67 10.87
CA LEU A 90 14.73 7.58 9.78
C LEU A 90 15.90 7.67 8.77
N PRO A 91 15.63 7.97 7.51
CA PRO A 91 16.65 8.45 6.59
C PRO A 91 17.36 9.69 7.15
N TYR A 92 18.68 9.76 6.98
CA TYR A 92 19.48 10.84 7.55
C TYR A 92 19.02 12.25 7.11
N ALA A 93 18.62 12.40 5.84
CA ALA A 93 18.14 13.67 5.33
C ALA A 93 16.87 14.15 6.05
N GLU A 94 15.93 13.24 6.34
CA GLU A 94 14.71 13.55 7.08
C GLU A 94 15.00 13.92 8.53
N TYR A 95 15.88 13.13 9.18
CA TYR A 95 16.35 13.44 10.54
C TYR A 95 16.97 14.84 10.62
N LYS A 96 17.83 15.21 9.66
CA LYS A 96 18.51 16.51 9.65
C LYS A 96 17.52 17.68 9.50
N ILE A 97 16.51 17.52 8.64
CA ILE A 97 15.47 18.55 8.47
C ILE A 97 14.68 18.74 9.76
N LEU A 98 14.29 17.64 10.42
CA LEU A 98 13.57 17.70 11.70
C LEU A 98 14.41 18.37 12.79
N GLN A 99 15.71 18.04 12.85
CA GLN A 99 16.63 18.66 13.78
C GLN A 99 16.76 20.17 13.54
N GLU A 100 16.97 20.59 12.29
CA GLU A 100 17.07 22.03 11.96
C GLU A 100 15.78 22.80 12.25
N CYS A 101 14.62 22.17 12.10
CA CYS A 101 13.34 22.77 12.48
C CYS A 101 13.23 22.93 13.99
N TYR A 102 13.60 21.90 14.75
CA TYR A 102 13.60 21.94 16.21
C TYR A 102 14.55 23.03 16.74
N ASP A 103 15.79 23.07 16.25
CA ASP A 103 16.79 24.06 16.66
C ASP A 103 16.31 25.51 16.40
N LYS A 104 15.57 25.73 15.31
CA LYS A 104 14.97 27.03 14.99
C LYS A 104 13.81 27.41 15.89
N GLU A 105 13.03 26.44 16.36
CA GLU A 105 11.93 26.67 17.29
C GLU A 105 12.47 26.94 18.70
N GLU A 106 13.41 26.14 19.17
CA GLU A 106 14.07 26.34 20.46
C GLU A 106 14.76 27.72 20.52
N ALA A 107 15.42 28.14 19.44
CA ALA A 107 16.04 29.46 19.35
C ALA A 107 15.02 30.62 19.41
N LYS A 108 13.76 30.40 19.01
CA LYS A 108 12.68 31.40 19.14
C LYS A 108 12.11 31.44 20.54
N GLU A 109 11.98 30.30 21.22
CA GLU A 109 11.50 30.24 22.61
C GLU A 109 12.53 30.82 23.60
N LEU A 110 13.82 30.67 23.29
CA LEU A 110 14.93 31.22 24.09
C LEU A 110 15.26 32.68 23.74
N ALA A 111 14.71 33.23 22.65
CA ALA A 111 14.85 34.64 22.36
C ALA A 111 14.10 35.43 23.45
N PRO A 112 14.77 36.38 24.13
CA PRO A 112 14.10 37.17 25.15
C PRO A 112 12.92 37.90 24.50
N PHE A 113 11.79 37.94 25.21
CA PHE A 113 10.66 38.78 24.84
C PHE A 113 11.16 40.24 24.79
N ASP A 114 11.36 40.77 23.59
CA ASP A 114 11.48 42.23 23.37
C ASP A 114 10.15 42.92 23.69
#